data_AF-A0A2N6G6G4-F1
#
_entry.id   AF-A0A2N6G6G4-F1
#
_cell.length_a   1.000
_cell.length_b   1.000
_cell.length_c   1.000
_cell.angle_alpha   90.00
_cell.angle_beta   90.00
_cell.angle_gamma   90.00
#
_symmetry.space_group_name_H-M   'P 1'
#
loop_
_entity.id
_entity.type
_entity.pdbx_description
1 polymer ?
#
loop_
_entity_poly.entity_id
_entity_poly.type
_entity_poly.pdbx_seq_one_letter_code
_entity_poly.pdbx_strand_id
1 'polypeptide(L)'
;MNKPLNLFAITLISIFAVYLYVLGENKTIEIIKSEYLFILGLIVISFVFLYFKFKLKDYEIVDFNQNSKPSLQSTILFFLIFQIVDYISEDGFIGMISQWFMYWVMGVIALLLMETINYYKNYKLLQRVK
;
A
#
# COMPACT_ATOMS: atom_id res chain seq x y z
N MET A 1 18.85 -10.14 -4.54
CA MET A 1 18.47 -8.78 -4.10
C MET A 1 16.96 -8.65 -4.27
N ASN A 2 16.19 -8.88 -3.21
CA ASN A 2 14.72 -8.90 -3.28
C ASN A 2 14.23 -7.48 -3.59
N LYS A 3 13.72 -7.25 -4.81
CA LYS A 3 13.02 -6.00 -5.11
C LYS A 3 11.78 -5.94 -4.20
N PRO A 4 11.48 -4.81 -3.53
CA PRO A 4 10.33 -4.69 -2.63
C PRO A 4 8.99 -4.98 -3.34
N LEU A 5 8.94 -4.83 -4.67
CA LEU A 5 7.81 -5.23 -5.52
C LEU A 5 7.43 -6.71 -5.33
N ASN A 6 8.43 -7.59 -5.12
CA ASN A 6 8.18 -9.01 -4.91
C ASN A 6 7.51 -9.26 -3.56
N LEU A 7 7.80 -8.44 -2.54
CA LEU A 7 7.21 -8.60 -1.22
C LEU A 7 5.71 -8.25 -1.22
N PHE A 8 5.30 -7.17 -1.88
CA PHE A 8 3.87 -6.82 -1.98
C PHE A 8 3.05 -7.85 -2.76
N ALA A 9 3.62 -8.37 -3.86
CA ALA A 9 2.95 -9.44 -4.62
C ALA A 9 2.83 -10.73 -3.80
N ILE A 10 3.91 -11.13 -3.10
CA ILE A 10 3.90 -12.31 -2.23
C ILE A 10 2.89 -12.14 -1.10
N THR A 11 2.85 -10.99 -0.42
CA THR A 11 1.88 -10.78 0.67
C THR A 11 0.45 -10.80 0.18
N LEU A 12 0.15 -10.25 -1.00
CA LEU A 12 -1.18 -10.32 -1.60
C LEU A 12 -1.60 -11.77 -1.88
N ILE A 13 -0.70 -12.55 -2.50
CA ILE A 13 -0.96 -13.96 -2.79
C ILE A 13 -1.20 -14.74 -1.49
N SER A 14 -0.41 -14.48 -0.44
CA SER A 14 -0.59 -15.10 0.87
C SER A 14 -1.94 -14.74 1.50
N ILE A 15 -2.36 -13.47 1.42
CA ILE A 15 -3.68 -13.03 1.91
C ILE A 15 -4.79 -13.79 1.19
N PHE A 16 -4.76 -13.86 -0.14
CA PHE A 16 -5.77 -14.60 -0.89
C PHE A 16 -5.75 -16.10 -0.63
N ALA A 17 -4.58 -16.71 -0.48
CA ALA A 17 -4.47 -18.12 -0.11
C ALA A 17 -5.13 -18.38 1.26
N VAL A 18 -4.89 -17.53 2.25
CA VAL A 18 -5.54 -17.63 3.57
C VAL A 18 -7.04 -17.40 3.46
N TYR A 19 -7.49 -16.39 2.72
CA TYR A 19 -8.91 -16.09 2.57
C TYR A 19 -9.67 -17.25 1.92
N LEU A 20 -9.15 -17.79 0.81
CA LEU A 20 -9.78 -18.92 0.13
C LEU A 20 -9.80 -20.18 1.00
N TYR A 21 -8.76 -20.43 1.80
CA TYR A 21 -8.67 -21.60 2.66
C TYR A 21 -9.52 -21.48 3.94
N VAL A 22 -9.52 -20.31 4.59
CA VAL A 22 -10.16 -20.10 5.89
C VAL A 22 -11.59 -19.56 5.76
N LEU A 23 -11.83 -18.62 4.85
CA LEU A 23 -13.10 -17.90 4.71
C LEU A 23 -13.96 -18.43 3.54
N GLY A 24 -13.33 -19.09 2.57
CA GLY A 24 -13.96 -19.59 1.35
C GLY A 24 -14.15 -18.51 0.28
N GLU A 25 -14.52 -18.94 -0.92
CA GLU A 25 -14.60 -18.09 -2.12
C GLU A 25 -15.63 -16.95 -1.97
N ASN A 26 -16.84 -17.27 -1.53
CA ASN A 26 -17.93 -16.28 -1.44
C ASN A 26 -17.55 -15.10 -0.54
N LYS A 27 -17.01 -15.37 0.65
CA LYS A 27 -16.62 -14.32 1.60
C LYS A 27 -15.39 -13.56 1.12
N THR A 28 -14.46 -14.24 0.46
CA THR A 28 -13.30 -13.59 -0.20
C THR A 28 -13.75 -12.53 -1.20
N ILE A 29 -14.69 -12.88 -2.08
CA ILE A 29 -15.21 -11.95 -3.09
C ILE A 29 -15.96 -10.80 -2.43
N GLU A 30 -16.74 -11.07 -1.39
CA GLU A 30 -17.45 -10.05 -0.62
C GLU A 30 -16.50 -9.02 -0.02
N ILE A 31 -15.41 -9.47 0.63
CA ILE A 31 -14.38 -8.59 1.21
C ILE A 31 -13.70 -7.75 0.13
N ILE A 32 -13.36 -8.32 -1.02
CA ILE A 32 -12.73 -7.53 -2.10
C ILE A 32 -13.70 -6.45 -2.61
N LYS A 33 -14.99 -6.78 -2.70
CA LYS A 33 -16.04 -5.86 -3.15
C LYS A 33 -16.34 -4.77 -2.12
N SER A 34 -16.24 -5.03 -0.82
CA SER A 34 -16.45 -4.00 0.20
C SER A 34 -15.41 -2.88 0.09
N GLU A 35 -14.18 -3.23 -0.30
CA GLU A 35 -13.07 -2.28 -0.42
C GLU A 35 -13.02 -1.54 -1.78
N TYR A 36 -14.10 -1.53 -2.55
CA TYR A 36 -14.11 -0.97 -3.91
C TYR A 36 -13.69 0.52 -3.96
N LEU A 37 -14.01 1.32 -2.94
CA LEU A 37 -13.60 2.73 -2.87
C LEU A 37 -12.09 2.89 -2.75
N PHE A 38 -11.44 2.05 -1.94
CA PHE A 38 -9.98 2.06 -1.81
C PHE A 38 -9.31 1.58 -3.10
N ILE A 39 -9.86 0.55 -3.75
CA ILE A 39 -9.39 0.09 -5.07
C ILE A 39 -9.51 1.21 -6.11
N LEU A 40 -10.65 1.93 -6.13
CA LEU A 40 -10.85 3.07 -7.04
C LEU A 40 -9.84 4.19 -6.75
N GLY A 41 -9.63 4.52 -5.46
CA GLY A 41 -8.62 5.49 -5.04
C GLY A 41 -7.21 5.10 -5.46
N LEU A 42 -6.86 3.81 -5.33
CA LEU A 42 -5.59 3.26 -5.78
C LEU A 42 -5.37 3.47 -7.29
N ILE A 43 -6.41 3.25 -8.10
CA ILE A 43 -6.36 3.50 -9.56
C ILE A 43 -6.10 4.99 -9.85
N VAL A 44 -6.84 5.90 -9.20
CA VAL A 44 -6.67 7.35 -9.39
C VAL A 44 -5.25 7.79 -9.02
N ILE A 45 -4.75 7.36 -7.87
CA ILE A 45 -3.40 7.71 -7.41
C ILE A 45 -2.34 7.13 -8.35
N SER A 46 -2.56 5.92 -8.87
CA SER A 46 -1.67 5.31 -9.87
C SER A 46 -1.58 6.15 -11.15
N PHE A 47 -2.71 6.70 -11.64
CA PHE A 47 -2.69 7.59 -12.80
C PHE A 47 -1.92 8.89 -12.52
N VAL A 48 -2.09 9.49 -11.34
CA VAL A 48 -1.35 10.70 -10.95
C VAL A 48 0.16 10.42 -10.85
N PHE A 49 0.53 9.28 -10.26
CA PHE A 49 1.91 8.83 -10.21
C PHE A 49 2.52 8.70 -11.61
N LEU A 50 1.83 7.97 -12.50
CA LEU A 50 2.27 7.77 -13.88
C LEU A 50 2.42 9.10 -14.62
N TYR A 51 1.49 10.03 -14.45
CA TYR A 51 1.58 11.38 -15.04
C TYR A 51 2.90 12.07 -14.69
N PHE A 52 3.25 12.17 -13.41
CA PHE A 52 4.49 12.82 -13.00
C PHE A 52 5.73 12.04 -13.42
N LYS A 53 5.67 10.70 -13.34
CA LYS A 53 6.77 9.83 -13.77
C LYS A 53 7.09 10.01 -15.25
N PHE A 54 6.08 10.06 -16.12
CA PHE A 54 6.30 10.28 -17.56
C PHE A 54 6.84 11.67 -17.86
N LYS A 55 6.38 12.70 -17.14
CA LYS A 55 6.83 14.09 -17.32
C LYS A 55 8.30 14.29 -16.92
N LEU A 56 8.80 13.47 -16.01
CA LEU A 56 10.16 13.56 -15.46
C LEU A 56 11.10 12.48 -15.98
N LYS A 57 10.70 11.69 -16.98
CA LYS A 57 11.46 10.51 -17.46
C LYS A 57 12.88 10.82 -17.93
N ASP A 58 13.12 12.03 -18.45
CA ASP A 58 14.39 12.46 -19.03
C ASP A 58 15.22 13.32 -18.05
N TYR A 59 14.79 13.43 -16.79
CA TYR A 59 15.44 14.24 -15.76
C TYR A 59 15.99 13.37 -14.64
N GLU A 60 17.09 13.81 -14.02
CA GLU A 60 17.58 13.21 -12.79
C GLU A 60 16.60 13.47 -11.64
N ILE A 61 16.26 12.41 -10.90
CA ILE A 61 15.31 12.45 -9.80
C ILE A 61 16.08 12.47 -8.48
N VAL A 62 15.89 13.52 -7.68
CA VAL A 62 16.38 13.59 -6.31
C VAL A 62 15.38 12.88 -5.39
N ASP A 63 15.87 11.99 -4.54
CA ASP A 63 15.05 11.32 -3.51
C ASP A 63 14.92 12.22 -2.28
N PHE A 64 13.74 12.81 -2.08
CA PHE A 64 13.41 13.64 -0.93
C PHE A 64 12.96 12.84 0.31
N ASN A 65 12.83 11.51 0.20
CA ASN A 65 12.28 10.64 1.25
C ASN A 65 13.36 9.82 1.99
N GLN A 66 14.65 10.16 1.81
CA GLN A 66 15.78 9.38 2.36
C GLN A 66 15.74 9.18 3.89
N ASN A 67 15.15 10.12 4.64
CA ASN A 67 15.08 10.08 6.11
C ASN A 67 13.76 9.49 6.65
N SER A 68 12.85 9.04 5.77
CA SER A 68 11.47 8.67 6.12
C SER A 68 11.28 7.16 6.35
N LYS A 69 12.36 6.38 6.43
CA LYS A 69 12.28 4.91 6.53
C LYS A 69 11.90 4.50 7.95
N PRO A 70 10.69 3.95 8.19
CA PRO A 70 10.35 3.41 9.49
C PRO A 70 11.30 2.26 9.86
N SER A 71 11.68 2.18 11.13
CA SER A 71 12.52 1.09 11.60
C SER A 71 11.73 -0.22 11.60
N LEU A 72 12.38 -1.34 11.30
CA LEU A 72 11.74 -2.67 11.33
C LEU A 72 11.12 -2.96 12.71
N GLN A 73 11.79 -2.55 13.79
CA GLN A 73 11.31 -2.70 15.16
C GLN A 73 9.98 -1.96 15.37
N SER A 74 9.90 -0.70 14.92
CA SER A 74 8.68 0.10 15.02
C SER A 74 7.55 -0.49 14.16
N THR A 75 7.86 -1.01 12.97
CA THR A 75 6.88 -1.66 12.10
C THR A 75 6.31 -2.94 12.72
N ILE A 76 7.17 -3.79 13.31
CA ILE A 76 6.72 -5.01 13.99
C ILE A 76 5.85 -4.67 15.21
N LEU A 77 6.28 -3.70 16.04
CA LEU A 77 5.51 -3.29 17.21
C LEU A 77 4.13 -2.74 16.81
N PHE A 78 4.10 -1.88 15.79
CA PHE A 78 2.84 -1.35 15.26
C PHE A 78 1.94 -2.47 14.74
N PHE A 79 2.48 -3.41 13.98
CA PHE A 79 1.73 -4.56 13.48
C PHE A 79 1.11 -5.38 14.61
N LEU A 80 1.88 -5.72 15.65
CA LEU A 80 1.38 -6.49 16.79
C LEU A 80 0.26 -5.78 17.54
N ILE A 81 0.39 -4.46 17.77
CA ILE A 81 -0.65 -3.67 18.42
C ILE A 81 -1.93 -3.69 17.59
N PHE A 82 -1.82 -3.49 16.27
CA PHE A 82 -2.98 -3.50 15.38
C PHE A 82 -3.67 -4.87 15.38
N GLN A 83 -2.94 -5.98 15.32
CA GLN A 83 -3.57 -7.32 15.39
C GLN A 83 -4.37 -7.53 16.69
N ILE A 84 -3.89 -7.01 17.83
CA ILE A 84 -4.63 -7.11 19.10
C ILE A 84 -5.90 -6.26 19.05
N VAL A 85 -5.79 -5.03 18.56
CA VAL A 85 -6.94 -4.11 18.43
C VAL A 85 -7.99 -4.71 17.51
N ASP A 86 -7.59 -5.17 16.32
CA ASP A 86 -8.47 -5.76 15.32
C ASP A 86 -9.17 -7.00 15.85
N TYR A 87 -8.46 -7.88 16.57
CA TYR A 87 -9.08 -9.04 17.20
C TYR A 87 -10.21 -8.67 18.17
N ILE A 88 -10.02 -7.60 18.95
CA ILE A 88 -11.03 -7.13 19.91
C ILE A 88 -12.19 -6.43 19.20
N SER A 89 -11.92 -5.66 18.15
CA SER A 89 -12.90 -4.82 17.46
C SER A 89 -13.68 -5.53 16.37
N GLU A 90 -13.11 -6.57 15.75
CA GLU A 90 -13.65 -7.23 14.55
C GLU A 90 -14.04 -8.69 14.82
N ASP A 91 -14.78 -8.93 15.90
CA ASP A 91 -15.36 -10.25 16.22
C ASP A 91 -14.34 -11.41 16.21
N GLY A 92 -13.13 -11.14 16.71
CA GLY A 92 -12.08 -12.13 16.88
C GLY A 92 -11.29 -12.40 15.59
N PHE A 93 -10.86 -13.66 15.44
CA PHE A 93 -9.86 -14.02 14.44
C PHE A 93 -10.35 -13.84 12.99
N ILE A 94 -11.63 -14.11 12.73
CA ILE A 94 -12.20 -14.05 11.38
C ILE A 94 -12.31 -12.61 10.88
N GLY A 95 -12.82 -11.68 11.69
CA GLY A 95 -12.90 -10.29 11.27
C GLY A 95 -11.52 -9.63 11.24
N MET A 96 -10.63 -9.95 12.19
CA MET A 96 -9.22 -9.54 12.13
C MET A 96 -8.56 -9.92 10.80
N ILE A 97 -8.70 -11.17 10.36
CA ILE A 97 -8.19 -11.62 9.06
C ILE A 97 -8.85 -10.86 7.92
N SER A 98 -10.17 -10.61 8.01
CA SER A 98 -10.93 -9.94 6.93
C SER A 98 -10.40 -8.54 6.62
N GLN A 99 -9.79 -7.86 7.60
CA GLN A 99 -9.20 -6.52 7.44
C GLN A 99 -7.87 -6.50 6.66
N TRP A 100 -7.19 -7.65 6.49
CA TRP A 100 -5.83 -7.69 5.91
C TRP A 100 -5.76 -7.15 4.48
N PHE A 101 -6.78 -7.43 3.66
CA PHE A 101 -6.85 -6.92 2.30
C PHE A 101 -6.95 -5.39 2.26
N MET A 102 -7.79 -4.80 3.12
CA MET A 102 -7.87 -3.33 3.25
C MET A 102 -6.51 -2.74 3.63
N TYR A 103 -5.84 -3.30 4.65
CA TYR A 103 -4.50 -2.84 5.05
C TYR A 103 -3.48 -2.98 3.93
N TRP A 104 -3.54 -4.05 3.16
CA TRP A 104 -2.68 -4.23 2.00
C TRP A 104 -2.91 -3.12 0.96
N VAL A 105 -4.16 -2.83 0.60
CA VAL A 105 -4.51 -1.76 -0.35
C VAL A 105 -4.04 -0.40 0.17
N MET A 106 -4.28 -0.09 1.45
CA MET A 106 -3.80 1.15 2.07
C MET A 106 -2.28 1.26 2.07
N GLY A 107 -1.57 0.15 2.30
CA GLY A 107 -0.12 0.09 2.20
C GLY A 107 0.39 0.45 0.80
N VAL A 108 -0.25 -0.08 -0.25
CA VAL A 108 0.07 0.27 -1.64
C VAL A 108 -0.24 1.75 -1.93
N ILE A 109 -1.39 2.25 -1.46
CA ILE A 109 -1.76 3.67 -1.59
C ILE A 109 -0.70 4.57 -0.94
N ALA A 110 -0.29 4.28 0.30
CA ALA A 110 0.69 5.07 1.03
C ALA A 110 2.04 5.11 0.30
N LEU A 111 2.49 3.98 -0.25
CA LEU A 111 3.70 3.92 -1.06
C LEU A 111 3.59 4.75 -2.34
N LEU A 112 2.50 4.59 -3.09
CA LEU A 112 2.29 5.36 -4.30
C LEU A 112 2.19 6.85 -4.03
N LEU A 113 1.55 7.27 -2.93
CA LEU A 113 1.50 8.67 -2.53
C LEU A 113 2.89 9.20 -2.17
N MET A 114 3.68 8.45 -1.41
CA MET A 114 5.04 8.82 -1.04
C MET A 114 5.92 9.03 -2.29
N GLU A 115 5.84 8.12 -3.25
CA GLU A 115 6.52 8.24 -4.54
C GLU A 115 5.98 9.42 -5.36
N THR A 116 4.66 9.56 -5.47
CA THR A 116 4.02 10.66 -6.20
C THR A 116 4.44 12.01 -5.65
N ILE A 117 4.51 12.17 -4.33
CA ILE A 117 4.98 13.39 -3.67
C ILE A 117 6.46 13.64 -4.00
N ASN A 118 7.29 12.60 -4.03
CA ASN A 118 8.69 12.72 -4.42
C ASN A 118 8.83 13.24 -5.87
N TYR A 119 8.11 12.64 -6.83
CA TYR A 119 8.08 13.11 -8.21
C TYR A 119 7.50 14.53 -8.32
N TYR A 120 6.45 14.86 -7.58
CA TYR A 120 5.88 16.21 -7.57
C TYR A 120 6.87 17.27 -7.08
N LYS A 121 7.67 16.97 -6.04
CA LYS A 121 8.73 17.88 -5.56
C LYS A 121 9.79 18.10 -6.64
N ASN A 122 10.24 17.05 -7.31
CA ASN A 122 11.17 17.15 -8.45
C ASN A 122 10.58 18.01 -9.59
N TYR A 123 9.30 17.81 -9.91
CA TYR A 123 8.60 18.60 -10.91
C TYR A 123 8.57 20.10 -10.55
N LYS A 124 8.28 20.44 -9.30
CA LYS A 124 8.33 21.84 -8.83
C LYS A 124 9.72 22.46 -8.91
N LEU A 125 10.78 21.69 -8.65
CA LEU A 125 12.14 22.19 -8.76
C LEU A 125 12.49 22.55 -10.20
N LEU A 126 12.13 21.70 -11.18
CA LEU A 126 12.33 22.01 -12.60
C LEU A 126 11.57 23.26 -13.05
N GLN A 127 10.36 23.49 -12.53
CA GLN A 127 9.60 24.71 -12.82
C GLN A 127 10.20 25.99 -12.24
N ARG A 128 11.11 25.89 -11.25
CA ARG A 128 11.80 27.06 -10.67
C ARG A 128 13.11 27.38 -11.36
N VAL A 129 13.72 26.38 -12.02
CA VAL A 129 15.01 26.51 -12.71
C VAL A 129 14.82 26.90 -14.18
N LYS A 130 13.65 26.58 -14.77
CA LYS A 130 13.20 27.11 -16.05
C LYS A 130 12.56 28.49 -15.87
#